data_AF-A0A949B1A3-F1
#
_entry.id   AF-A0A949B1A3-F1
#
_cell.length_a   1.000
_cell.length_b   1.000
_cell.length_c   1.000
_cell.angle_alpha   90.00
_cell.angle_beta   90.00
_cell.angle_gamma   90.00
#
_symmetry.space_group_name_H-M   'P 1'
#
loop_
_entity.id
_entity.type
_entity.pdbx_description
1 polymer ?
#
loop_
_entity_poly.entity_id
_entity_poly.type
_entity_poly.pdbx_seq_one_letter_code
_entity_poly.pdbx_strand_id
1 'polypeptide(L)'
;MMNTDSVRLNITIPHELARTLNELAGPKKRSRFIAEALKREINQRRKEDLDRALEEGYRATARESAALAKEFESADLEGWDDY
;
A
#
# COMPACT_ATOMS: atom_id res chain seq x y z
N MET A 1 12.50 -17.04 18.19
CA MET A 1 13.32 -17.39 17.01
C MET A 1 12.50 -17.06 15.78
N MET A 2 12.93 -16.10 14.96
CA MET A 2 12.26 -15.81 13.68
C MET A 2 12.74 -16.84 12.66
N ASN A 3 11.86 -17.70 12.16
CA ASN A 3 12.20 -18.62 11.08
C ASN A 3 12.57 -17.83 9.82
N THR A 4 13.83 -17.92 9.41
CA THR A 4 14.30 -17.53 8.08
C THR A 4 13.95 -18.61 7.07
N ASP A 5 12.66 -18.79 6.78
CA ASP A 5 12.22 -19.63 5.65
C ASP A 5 12.38 -18.85 4.34
N SER A 6 13.61 -18.87 3.81
CA SER A 6 13.91 -18.32 2.49
C SER A 6 13.73 -19.39 1.42
N VAL A 7 12.92 -19.13 0.41
CA VAL A 7 12.73 -20.04 -0.73
C VAL A 7 13.71 -19.67 -1.85
N ARG A 8 14.46 -20.65 -2.37
CA ARG A 8 15.33 -20.44 -3.54
C ARG A 8 14.49 -20.43 -4.81
N LEU A 9 14.56 -19.33 -5.55
CA LEU A 9 13.88 -19.15 -6.84
C LEU A 9 14.93 -19.08 -7.96
N ASN A 10 14.71 -19.85 -9.03
CA ASN A 10 15.46 -19.73 -10.27
C ASN A 10 14.66 -18.84 -11.23
N ILE A 11 15.14 -17.61 -11.46
CA ILE A 11 14.46 -16.63 -12.31
C ILE A 11 15.38 -16.22 -13.45
N THR A 12 14.78 -15.93 -14.60
CA THR A 12 15.49 -15.34 -15.74
C THR A 12 15.30 -13.83 -15.68
N ILE A 13 16.39 -13.08 -15.72
CA ILE A 13 16.38 -11.62 -15.78
C ILE A 13 17.24 -11.14 -16.96
N PRO A 14 16.89 -10.00 -17.59
CA PRO A 14 17.70 -9.43 -18.65
C PRO A 14 19.15 -9.19 -18.21
N HIS A 15 20.10 -9.41 -19.12
CA HIS A 15 21.53 -9.28 -18.83
C HIS A 15 21.88 -7.91 -18.23
N GLU A 16 21.41 -6.83 -18.85
CA GLU A 16 21.68 -5.47 -18.37
C GLU A 16 21.14 -5.24 -16.96
N LEU A 17 19.94 -5.77 -16.65
CA LEU A 17 19.35 -5.64 -15.33
C LEU A 17 20.15 -6.43 -14.28
N ALA A 18 20.65 -7.62 -14.63
CA ALA A 18 21.52 -8.40 -13.77
C ALA A 18 22.83 -7.65 -13.47
N ARG A 19 23.39 -6.96 -14.47
CA ARG A 19 24.58 -6.13 -14.32
C ARG A 19 24.32 -4.96 -13.36
N THR A 20 23.28 -4.18 -13.61
CA THR A 20 22.89 -3.05 -12.75
C THR A 20 22.60 -3.50 -11.32
N LEU A 21 21.92 -4.64 -11.15
CA LEU A 21 21.69 -5.23 -9.83
C LEU A 21 23.00 -5.51 -9.10
N ASN A 22 24.02 -6.01 -9.81
CA ASN A 22 25.31 -6.32 -9.23
C ASN A 22 26.06 -5.06 -8.80
N GLU A 23 25.99 -4.01 -9.61
CA GLU A 23 26.59 -2.70 -9.35
C GLU A 23 25.94 -2.03 -8.13
N LEU A 24 24.60 -2.04 -8.04
CA LEU A 24 23.84 -1.40 -6.97
C LEU A 24 23.87 -2.16 -5.64
N ALA A 25 23.70 -3.48 -5.67
CA ALA A 25 23.61 -4.28 -4.44
C ALA A 25 24.99 -4.54 -3.81
N GLY A 26 26.04 -4.60 -4.64
CA GLY A 26 27.34 -5.09 -4.21
C GLY A 26 27.38 -6.61 -3.95
N PRO A 27 28.55 -7.16 -3.59
CA PRO A 27 28.73 -8.59 -3.43
C PRO A 27 27.86 -9.17 -2.29
N LYS A 28 27.27 -10.34 -2.54
CA LYS A 28 26.43 -11.13 -1.60
C LYS A 28 25.13 -10.47 -1.11
N LYS A 29 24.73 -9.31 -1.64
CA LYS A 29 23.49 -8.60 -1.23
C LYS A 29 22.36 -8.63 -2.27
N ARG A 30 22.54 -9.35 -3.39
CA ARG A 30 21.55 -9.43 -4.48
C ARG A 30 20.18 -9.90 -4.01
N SER A 31 20.11 -11.00 -3.27
CA SER A 31 18.84 -11.54 -2.77
C SER A 31 18.12 -10.57 -1.84
N ARG A 32 18.87 -9.86 -0.99
CA ARG A 32 18.31 -8.83 -0.11
C ARG A 32 17.76 -7.66 -0.92
N PHE A 33 18.51 -7.18 -1.91
CA PHE A 33 18.07 -6.08 -2.78
C PHE A 33 16.79 -6.45 -3.55
N ILE A 34 16.74 -7.64 -4.13
CA ILE A 34 15.56 -8.16 -4.84
C ILE A 34 14.37 -8.24 -3.87
N ALA A 35 14.56 -8.80 -2.68
CA ALA A 35 13.50 -8.93 -1.69
C ALA A 35 12.95 -7.57 -1.24
N GLU A 36 13.83 -6.59 -0.99
CA GLU A 36 13.42 -5.22 -0.63
C GLU A 36 12.69 -4.53 -1.80
N ALA A 37 13.15 -4.71 -3.04
CA ALA A 37 12.49 -4.16 -4.22
C ALA A 37 11.09 -4.76 -4.42
N LEU A 38 10.96 -6.09 -4.33
CA LEU A 38 9.67 -6.78 -4.41
C LEU A 38 8.72 -6.33 -3.30
N LYS A 39 9.21 -6.19 -2.06
CA LYS A 39 8.39 -5.70 -0.94
C LYS A 39 7.86 -4.29 -1.20
N ARG A 40 8.70 -3.39 -1.73
CA ARG A 40 8.28 -2.03 -2.10
C ARG A 40 7.21 -2.05 -3.19
N GLU A 41 7.45 -2.80 -4.28
CA GLU A 41 6.52 -2.90 -5.40
C GLU A 41 5.15 -3.47 -4.97
N ILE A 42 5.14 -4.54 -4.18
CA ILE A 42 3.90 -5.14 -3.68
C ILE A 42 3.14 -4.16 -2.79
N ASN A 43 3.82 -3.47 -1.89
CA ASN A 43 3.18 -2.49 -1.01
C ASN A 43 2.61 -1.31 -1.80
N GLN A 44 3.33 -0.83 -2.81
CA GLN A 44 2.88 0.26 -3.67
C GLN A 44 1.61 -0.13 -4.42
N ARG A 45 1.59 -1.31 -5.07
CA ARG A 45 0.40 -1.81 -5.77
C ARG A 45 -0.79 -1.99 -4.85
N ARG A 46 -0.58 -2.58 -3.67
CA ARG A 46 -1.66 -2.75 -2.67
C ARG A 46 -2.23 -1.41 -2.22
N LYS A 47 -1.38 -0.40 -2.04
CA LYS A 47 -1.82 0.95 -1.70
C LYS A 47 -2.65 1.56 -2.82
N GLU A 48 -2.18 1.47 -4.07
CA GLU A 48 -2.91 1.99 -5.23
C GLU A 48 -4.28 1.32 -5.41
N ASP A 49 -4.35 0.00 -5.20
CA ASP A 49 -5.61 -0.74 -5.27
C ASP A 49 -6.56 -0.35 -4.12
N LEU A 50 -6.03 -0.15 -2.90
CA LEU A 50 -6.82 0.33 -1.76
C LEU A 50 -7.35 1.75 -1.99
N ASP A 51 -6.50 2.67 -2.45
CA ASP A 51 -6.87 4.06 -2.72
C ASP A 51 -7.99 4.11 -3.77
N ARG A 52 -7.91 3.27 -4.82
CA ARG A 52 -8.96 3.14 -5.83
C ARG A 52 -10.27 2.61 -5.25
N ALA A 53 -10.20 1.54 -4.45
CA ALA A 53 -11.39 0.97 -3.83
C ALA A 53 -12.08 1.95 -2.86
N LEU A 54 -11.29 2.73 -2.10
CA LEU A 54 -11.81 3.78 -1.24
C LEU A 54 -12.49 4.88 -2.06
N GLU A 55 -11.85 5.36 -3.13
CA GLU A 55 -12.44 6.37 -4.01
C GLU A 55 -13.77 5.91 -4.61
N GLU A 56 -13.82 4.68 -5.12
CA GLU A 56 -15.04 4.08 -5.66
C GLU A 56 -16.13 3.96 -4.58
N GLY A 57 -15.77 3.47 -3.40
CA GLY A 57 -16.69 3.35 -2.27
C GLY A 57 -17.28 4.70 -1.86
N TYR A 58 -16.44 5.72 -1.66
CA TYR A 58 -16.88 7.07 -1.30
C TYR A 58 -17.78 7.68 -2.39
N ARG A 59 -17.43 7.51 -3.67
CA ARG A 59 -18.29 7.99 -4.78
C ARG A 59 -19.63 7.27 -4.81
N ALA A 60 -19.65 5.97 -4.56
CA ALA A 60 -20.87 5.15 -4.58
C ALA A 60 -21.83 5.51 -3.43
N THR A 61 -21.31 5.76 -2.23
CA THR A 61 -22.11 6.06 -1.04
C THR A 61 -22.34 7.55 -0.80
N ALA A 62 -21.74 8.44 -1.59
CA ALA A 62 -21.78 9.89 -1.38
C ALA A 62 -23.17 10.47 -1.09
N ARG A 63 -24.20 10.01 -1.82
CA ARG A 63 -25.58 10.50 -1.63
C ARG A 63 -26.18 10.05 -0.31
N GLU A 64 -26.01 8.78 0.04
CA GLU A 64 -26.48 8.21 1.29
C GLU A 64 -25.76 8.85 2.47
N SER A 65 -24.43 8.97 2.39
CA SER A 65 -23.63 9.63 3.42
C SER A 65 -24.01 11.09 3.62
N ALA A 66 -24.30 11.84 2.55
CA ALA A 66 -24.76 13.23 2.66
C ALA A 66 -26.16 13.34 3.27
N ALA A 67 -27.07 12.40 2.97
CA ALA A 67 -28.40 12.36 3.56
C ALA A 67 -28.34 12.08 5.06
N LEU A 68 -27.53 11.09 5.46
CA LEU A 68 -27.28 10.77 6.86
C LEU A 68 -26.64 11.95 7.60
N ALA A 69 -25.59 12.57 7.05
CA ALA A 69 -24.95 13.72 7.68
C ALA A 69 -25.94 14.86 7.98
N LYS A 70 -26.87 15.11 7.05
CA LYS A 70 -27.93 16.11 7.25
C LYS A 70 -28.94 15.71 8.34
N GLU A 71 -29.27 14.43 8.45
CA GLU A 71 -30.19 13.93 9.47
C GLU A 71 -29.66 14.10 10.89
N PHE A 72 -28.33 13.99 11.06
CA PHE A 72 -27.66 14.09 12.36
C PHE A 72 -27.08 15.48 12.66
N GLU A 73 -27.24 16.46 11.77
CA GLU A 73 -26.68 17.81 11.90
C GLU A 73 -27.09 18.51 13.21
N SER A 74 -28.31 18.28 13.70
CA SER A 74 -28.78 18.85 14.96
C SER A 74 -28.09 18.25 16.19
N ALA A 75 -27.73 16.96 16.14
CA ALA A 75 -27.05 16.28 17.24
C ALA A 75 -25.56 16.65 17.31
N ASP A 76 -24.94 17.00 16.17
CA ASP A 76 -23.54 17.45 16.13
C ASP A 76 -23.33 18.81 16.82
N LEU A 77 -24.36 19.65 16.88
CA LEU A 77 -24.33 20.99 17.48
C LEU A 77 -24.82 21.03 18.94
N GLU A 78 -25.36 19.91 19.46
CA GLU A 78 -25.78 19.85 20.87
C GLU A 78 -24.56 19.99 21.81
N GLY A 79 -24.61 20.97 22.72
CA GLY A 79 -23.58 21.19 23.74
C GLY A 79 -22.38 22.05 23.31
N TRP A 80 -22.38 22.61 22.09
CA TRP A 80 -21.36 23.57 21.64
C TRP A 80 -21.57 25.00 22.15
N ASP A 81 -22.77 25.32 22.65
CA ASP A 81 -23.14 26.64 23.16
C ASP A 81 -22.73 26.88 24.63
N ASP A 82 -22.18 25.86 25.31
CA ASP A 82 -21.90 25.86 26.76
C ASP A 82 -20.45 26.25 27.16
N TYR A 83 -19.65 26.83 26.25
CA TYR A 83 -18.25 27.22 26.50
C TYR A 83 -17.95 28.71 26.31
#